data_AF-A0A944J5B1-F1
#
_entry.id   AF-A0A944J5B1-F1
#
_cell.length_a   1.000
_cell.length_b   1.000
_cell.length_c   1.000
_cell.angle_alpha   90.00
_cell.angle_beta   90.00
_cell.angle_gamma   90.00
#
_symmetry.space_group_name_H-M   'P 1'
#
loop_
_entity.id
_entity.type
_entity.pdbx_description
1 polymer ?
#
loop_
_entity_poly.entity_id
_entity_poly.type
_entity_poly.pdbx_seq_one_letter_code
_entity_poly.pdbx_strand_id
1 'polypeptide(L)'
;MEMNENQFFHGLLQNFPQLESLHAEHVEFYEEFLSHVFLADVVRWAVGLFSEAGQGSTEEVIGIRLINFIEGAYVHGDCAVRELVRVSFVENLPYSGQEGFRIREHLAGNLRKMFTER
;
A
#
# COMPACT_ATOMS: atom_id res chain seq x y z
N MET A 1 8.90 0.61 20.85
CA MET A 1 8.40 -0.70 20.41
C MET A 1 8.19 -0.57 18.92
N GLU A 2 8.82 -1.43 18.13
CA GLU A 2 8.61 -1.43 16.68
C GLU A 2 7.18 -1.89 16.36
N MET A 3 6.62 -1.41 15.25
CA MET A 3 5.28 -1.78 14.82
C MET A 3 5.29 -3.18 14.21
N ASN A 4 4.47 -4.09 14.73
CA ASN A 4 4.30 -5.43 14.17
C ASN A 4 3.16 -5.49 13.13
N GLU A 5 3.02 -6.63 12.43
CA GLU A 5 2.00 -6.81 11.39
C GLU A 5 0.56 -6.53 11.86
N ASN A 6 0.19 -7.01 13.05
CA ASN A 6 -1.16 -6.77 13.59
C ASN A 6 -1.43 -5.27 13.79
N GLN A 7 -0.46 -4.55 14.36
CA GLN A 7 -0.55 -3.10 14.53
C GLN A 7 -0.58 -2.36 13.20
N PHE A 8 0.19 -2.83 12.22
CA PHE A 8 0.23 -2.28 10.87
C PHE A 8 -1.13 -2.39 10.17
N PHE A 9 -1.71 -3.59 10.08
CA PHE A 9 -3.00 -3.77 9.41
C PHE A 9 -4.17 -3.15 10.17
N HIS A 10 -4.13 -3.18 11.50
CA HIS A 10 -5.11 -2.44 12.30
C HIS A 10 -5.03 -0.93 12.00
N GLY A 11 -3.82 -0.36 11.98
CA GLY A 11 -3.60 1.04 11.62
C GLY A 11 -4.04 1.36 10.19
N LEU A 12 -3.79 0.46 9.24
CA LEU A 12 -4.18 0.61 7.84
C LEU A 12 -5.71 0.72 7.72
N LEU A 13 -6.46 -0.25 8.27
CA LEU A 13 -7.92 -0.26 8.17
C LEU A 13 -8.56 0.92 8.91
N GLN A 14 -7.99 1.36 10.04
CA GLN A 14 -8.45 2.55 10.76
C GLN A 14 -8.25 3.85 9.99
N ASN A 15 -7.15 3.98 9.24
CA ASN A 15 -6.83 5.21 8.50
C ASN A 15 -7.50 5.28 7.12
N PHE A 16 -7.88 4.12 6.57
CA PHE A 16 -8.48 3.97 5.25
C PHE A 16 -9.72 3.06 5.30
N PRO A 17 -10.86 3.56 5.84
CA PRO A 17 -12.11 2.78 5.91
C PRO A 17 -12.63 2.28 4.57
N GLN A 18 -12.20 2.88 3.46
CA GLN A 18 -12.49 2.43 2.10
C GLN A 18 -11.98 0.99 1.81
N LEU A 19 -11.02 0.51 2.60
CA LEU A 19 -10.48 -0.85 2.49
C LEU A 19 -11.33 -1.89 3.22
N GLU A 20 -12.38 -1.53 3.96
CA GLU A 20 -13.19 -2.48 4.72
C GLU A 20 -13.84 -3.54 3.82
N SER A 21 -14.42 -3.14 2.70
CA SER A 21 -15.01 -4.08 1.73
C SER A 21 -13.94 -4.99 1.13
N LEU A 22 -12.78 -4.42 0.75
CA LEU A 22 -11.66 -5.20 0.21
C LEU A 22 -11.13 -6.23 1.22
N HIS A 23 -11.05 -5.85 2.50
CA HIS A 23 -10.66 -6.74 3.59
C HIS A 23 -11.67 -7.87 3.81
N ALA A 24 -12.97 -7.55 3.80
CA ALA A 24 -14.02 -8.56 3.94
C ALA A 24 -14.00 -9.57 2.79
N GLU A 25 -13.91 -9.09 1.54
CA GLU A 25 -13.80 -9.93 0.34
C GLU A 25 -12.55 -10.81 0.38
N HIS A 26 -11.43 -10.26 0.83
CA HIS A 26 -10.17 -11.00 0.97
C HIS A 26 -10.31 -12.18 1.93
N VAL A 27 -10.84 -11.95 3.13
CA VAL A 27 -11.02 -13.00 4.16
C VAL A 27 -12.06 -14.03 3.72
N GLU A 28 -13.13 -13.60 3.05
CA GLU A 28 -14.14 -14.51 2.51
C GLU A 28 -13.55 -15.42 1.41
N PHE A 29 -12.77 -14.85 0.49
CA PHE A 29 -12.21 -15.59 -0.63
C PHE A 29 -11.10 -16.57 -0.23
N TYR A 30 -10.19 -16.15 0.66
CA TYR A 30 -9.07 -16.98 1.09
C TYR A 30 -9.39 -17.86 2.29
N GLU A 31 -10.57 -17.72 2.91
CA GLU A 31 -10.97 -18.34 4.18
C GLU A 31 -10.06 -18.00 5.38
N GLU A 32 -9.06 -17.14 5.18
CA GLU A 32 -8.12 -16.64 6.17
C GLU A 32 -7.56 -15.27 5.75
N PHE A 33 -6.85 -14.60 6.66
CA PHE A 33 -6.18 -13.33 6.36
C PHE A 33 -4.74 -13.58 5.89
N LEU A 34 -4.47 -13.40 4.60
CA LEU A 34 -3.14 -13.54 4.01
C LEU A 34 -2.48 -12.18 3.83
N SER A 35 -1.67 -11.76 4.82
CA SER A 35 -1.06 -10.42 4.89
C SER A 35 -0.38 -9.95 3.60
N HIS A 36 0.47 -10.81 3.02
CA HIS A 36 1.18 -10.52 1.76
C HIS A 36 0.27 -10.31 0.56
N VAL A 37 -0.83 -11.07 0.50
CA VAL A 37 -1.78 -11.01 -0.60
C VAL A 37 -2.69 -9.81 -0.42
N PHE A 38 -3.17 -9.57 0.80
CA PHE A 38 -3.99 -8.40 1.11
C PHE A 38 -3.24 -7.10 0.84
N LEU A 39 -1.96 -7.00 1.19
CA LEU A 39 -1.18 -5.80 0.88
C LEU A 39 -1.01 -5.60 -0.64
N ALA A 40 -0.92 -6.68 -1.42
CA ALA A 40 -0.93 -6.58 -2.88
C ALA A 40 -2.31 -6.11 -3.42
N ASP A 41 -3.42 -6.54 -2.82
CA ASP A 41 -4.76 -6.05 -3.14
C ASP A 41 -4.88 -4.54 -2.84
N VAL A 42 -4.34 -4.09 -1.71
CA VAL A 42 -4.28 -2.68 -1.35
C VAL A 42 -3.46 -1.87 -2.35
N VAL A 43 -2.36 -2.41 -2.89
CA VAL A 43 -1.62 -1.75 -3.97
C VAL A 43 -2.48 -1.61 -5.22
N ARG A 44 -3.20 -2.65 -5.64
CA ARG A 44 -4.07 -2.60 -6.82
C ARG A 44 -5.17 -1.55 -6.65
N TRP A 45 -5.79 -1.51 -5.48
CA TRP A 45 -6.75 -0.46 -5.12
C TRP A 45 -6.12 0.94 -5.21
N ALA A 46 -4.93 1.11 -4.64
CA ALA A 46 -4.21 2.39 -4.67
C ALA A 46 -3.86 2.82 -6.10
N VAL A 47 -3.43 1.89 -6.96
CA VAL A 47 -3.16 2.15 -8.38
C VAL A 47 -4.41 2.65 -9.09
N GLY A 48 -5.57 2.05 -8.82
CA GLY A 48 -6.86 2.49 -9.36
C GLY A 48 -7.17 3.96 -9.03
N LEU A 49 -6.84 4.41 -7.81
CA LEU A 49 -6.99 5.82 -7.44
C LEU A 49 -6.19 6.75 -8.36
N PHE A 50 -4.98 6.37 -8.78
CA PHE A 50 -4.14 7.18 -9.67
C PHE A 50 -4.45 7.02 -11.15
N SER A 51 -5.12 5.94 -11.55
CA SER A 51 -5.65 5.76 -12.90
C SER A 51 -6.81 6.71 -13.19
N GLU A 52 -7.71 6.87 -12.21
CA GLU A 52 -8.95 7.63 -12.35
C GLU A 52 -8.79 9.10 -11.92
N ALA A 53 -7.75 9.42 -11.14
CA ALA A 53 -7.53 10.75 -10.59
C ALA A 53 -7.12 11.80 -11.62
N GLY A 54 -7.86 12.91 -11.62
CA GLY A 54 -7.32 14.21 -12.03
C GLY A 54 -6.34 14.76 -10.99
N GLN A 55 -5.43 15.64 -11.42
CA GLN A 55 -4.51 16.31 -10.49
C GLN A 55 -5.30 17.12 -9.45
N GLY A 56 -5.01 16.91 -8.17
CA GLY A 56 -5.70 17.52 -7.04
C GLY A 56 -7.03 16.87 -6.66
N SER A 57 -7.37 15.70 -7.23
CA SER A 57 -8.61 15.00 -6.88
C SER A 57 -8.54 14.37 -5.48
N THR A 58 -9.71 14.02 -4.95
CA THR A 58 -9.82 13.34 -3.65
C THR A 58 -9.10 12.00 -3.67
N GLU A 59 -9.17 11.27 -4.78
CA GLU A 59 -8.53 9.98 -5.01
C GLU A 59 -7.00 10.11 -4.95
N GLU A 60 -6.43 11.13 -5.60
CA GLU A 60 -4.99 11.42 -5.55
C GLU A 60 -4.55 11.70 -4.10
N VAL A 61 -5.32 12.50 -3.35
CA VAL A 61 -5.03 12.82 -1.95
C VAL A 61 -5.07 11.56 -1.07
N ILE A 62 -6.05 10.67 -1.28
CA ILE A 62 -6.14 9.39 -0.55
C ILE A 62 -4.93 8.51 -0.88
N GLY A 63 -4.57 8.39 -2.15
CA GLY A 63 -3.41 7.61 -2.60
C GLY A 63 -2.10 8.13 -1.98
N ILE A 64 -1.88 9.44 -1.97
CA ILE A 64 -0.70 10.06 -1.34
C ILE A 64 -0.69 9.78 0.17
N ARG A 65 -1.83 9.88 0.85
CA ARG A 65 -1.93 9.56 2.28
C ARG A 65 -1.58 8.10 2.55
N LEU A 66 -2.01 7.17 1.69
CA LEU A 66 -1.65 5.76 1.81
C LEU A 66 -0.14 5.57 1.66
N ILE A 67 0.48 6.15 0.63
CA ILE A 67 1.93 6.04 0.41
C ILE A 67 2.71 6.55 1.64
N ASN A 68 2.30 7.68 2.21
CA ASN A 68 2.92 8.24 3.41
C ASN A 68 2.74 7.32 4.63
N PHE A 69 1.58 6.68 4.76
CA PHE A 69 1.35 5.68 5.82
C PHE A 69 2.29 4.47 5.65
N ILE A 70 2.43 3.95 4.42
CA ILE A 70 3.33 2.81 4.13
C ILE A 70 4.80 3.17 4.35
N GLU A 71 5.25 4.38 3.97
CA GLU A 71 6.60 4.86 4.27
C GLU A 71 6.83 4.92 5.79
N GLY A 72 5.88 5.47 6.53
CA GLY A 72 5.93 5.48 7.99
C GLY A 72 5.97 4.08 8.59
N ALA A 73 5.21 3.15 8.01
CA ALA A 73 5.19 1.75 8.40
C ALA A 73 6.53 1.05 8.18
N TYR A 74 7.19 1.32 7.05
CA TYR A 74 8.53 0.81 6.79
C TYR A 74 9.57 1.33 7.78
N VAL A 75 9.53 2.63 8.10
CA VAL A 75 10.50 3.26 9.02
C VAL A 75 10.37 2.73 10.46
N HIS A 76 9.14 2.54 10.95
CA HIS A 76 8.88 2.20 12.34
C HIS A 76 8.50 0.72 12.57
N GLY A 77 8.27 -0.02 11.49
CA GLY A 77 7.94 -1.43 11.51
C GLY A 77 9.10 -2.30 11.94
N ASP A 78 8.78 -3.48 12.48
CA ASP A 78 9.75 -4.55 12.73
C ASP A 78 10.23 -5.18 11.40
N CYS A 79 11.09 -6.18 11.50
CA CYS A 79 11.62 -6.88 10.32
C CYS A 79 10.52 -7.47 9.43
N ALA A 80 9.42 -7.97 10.00
CA ALA A 80 8.35 -8.60 9.24
C ALA A 80 7.55 -7.56 8.45
N VAL A 81 7.20 -6.43 9.07
CA VAL A 81 6.54 -5.31 8.38
C VAL A 81 7.42 -4.73 7.27
N ARG A 82 8.71 -4.54 7.52
CA ARG A 82 9.64 -4.02 6.51
C ARG A 82 9.73 -4.93 5.29
N GLU A 83 9.82 -6.24 5.51
CA GLU A 83 9.86 -7.22 4.44
C GLU A 83 8.54 -7.26 3.67
N LEU A 84 7.41 -7.29 4.39
CA LEU A 84 6.07 -7.24 3.81
C LEU A 84 5.89 -6.01 2.91
N VAL A 85 6.29 -4.82 3.35
CA VAL A 85 6.25 -3.61 2.52
C VAL A 85 7.13 -3.76 1.27
N ARG A 86 8.33 -4.32 1.41
CA ARG A 86 9.22 -4.53 0.27
C ARG A 86 8.60 -5.49 -0.76
N VAL A 87 8.22 -6.68 -0.34
CA VAL A 87 7.83 -7.78 -1.25
C VAL A 87 6.37 -7.73 -1.69
N SER A 88 5.51 -7.03 -0.95
CA SER A 88 4.08 -6.97 -1.26
C SER A 88 3.60 -5.58 -1.66
N PHE A 89 4.22 -4.50 -1.18
CA PHE A 89 3.89 -3.15 -1.65
C PHE A 89 4.74 -2.76 -2.86
N VAL A 90 6.06 -2.64 -2.69
CA VAL A 90 6.97 -2.10 -3.72
C VAL A 90 7.00 -2.98 -4.97
N GLU A 91 7.05 -4.31 -4.80
CA GLU A 91 7.05 -5.26 -5.92
C GLU A 91 5.74 -5.25 -6.74
N ASN A 92 4.63 -4.80 -6.17
CA ASN A 92 3.35 -4.76 -6.89
C ASN A 92 3.09 -3.40 -7.58
N LEU A 93 4.02 -2.42 -7.48
CA LEU A 93 3.85 -1.11 -8.12
C LEU A 93 4.03 -1.14 -9.66
N PRO A 94 3.19 -0.42 -10.42
CA PRO A 94 3.02 -0.60 -11.88
C PRO A 94 4.10 0.08 -12.75
N TYR A 95 4.77 -0.66 -13.65
CA TYR A 95 5.85 -0.18 -14.53
C TYR A 95 5.50 1.01 -15.43
N SER A 96 6.51 1.73 -15.93
CA SER A 96 6.30 2.83 -16.87
C SER A 96 5.48 2.33 -18.06
N GLY A 97 4.37 3.01 -18.37
CA GLY A 97 3.43 2.60 -19.41
C GLY A 97 2.30 1.68 -18.94
N GLN A 98 2.30 1.24 -17.68
CA GLN A 98 1.16 0.57 -17.05
C GLN A 98 0.17 1.58 -16.45
N GLU A 99 -1.06 1.11 -16.24
CA GLU A 99 -2.11 1.90 -15.61
C GLU A 99 -1.70 2.36 -14.20
N GLY A 100 -2.12 3.56 -13.81
CA GLY A 100 -1.80 4.17 -12.51
C GLY A 100 -0.31 4.35 -12.21
N PHE A 101 0.59 4.33 -13.21
CA PHE A 101 2.04 4.52 -13.02
C PHE A 101 2.41 5.80 -12.24
N ARG A 102 1.53 6.81 -12.29
CA ARG A 102 1.70 8.11 -11.59
C ARG A 102 1.82 7.96 -10.08
N ILE A 103 1.33 6.86 -9.48
CA ILE A 103 1.55 6.55 -8.06
C ILE A 103 3.03 6.66 -7.65
N ARG A 104 3.94 6.35 -8.58
CA ARG A 104 5.39 6.35 -8.35
C ARG A 104 5.98 7.75 -8.18
N GLU A 105 5.34 8.76 -8.75
CA GLU A 105 5.75 10.17 -8.64
C GLU A 105 5.66 10.66 -7.19
N HIS A 106 4.83 9.99 -6.39
CA HIS A 106 4.59 10.31 -4.98
C HIS A 106 5.38 9.45 -4.00
N LEU A 107 6.17 8.48 -4.49
CA LEU A 107 7.10 7.75 -3.63
C LEU A 107 8.21 8.70 -3.15
N ALA A 108 8.48 8.65 -1.86
CA ALA A 108 9.57 9.39 -1.23
C ALA A 108 10.47 8.44 -0.42
N GLY A 109 11.55 8.98 0.14
CA GLY A 109 12.33 8.29 1.18
C GLY A 109 12.80 6.90 0.79
N ASN A 110 12.44 5.92 1.61
CA ASN A 110 12.87 4.53 1.49
C ASN A 110 12.11 3.79 0.40
N LEU A 111 10.80 4.00 0.25
CA LEU A 111 10.00 3.38 -0.80
C LEU A 111 10.52 3.75 -2.19
N ARG A 112 10.91 5.02 -2.40
CA ARG A 112 11.50 5.44 -3.67
C ARG A 112 12.83 4.72 -3.94
N LYS A 113 13.72 4.62 -2.94
CA LYS A 113 15.02 3.94 -3.07
C LYS A 113 14.83 2.47 -3.42
N MET A 114 14.00 1.76 -2.65
CA MET A 114 13.69 0.35 -2.90
C MET A 114 13.12 0.14 -4.30
N PHE A 115 12.21 1.02 -4.73
CA PHE A 115 11.63 0.92 -6.05
C PHE A 115 12.67 1.09 -7.18
N THR A 116 13.64 1.99 -7.02
CA THR A 116 14.70 2.22 -8.03
C THR A 116 15.79 1.15 -8.05
N GLU A 117 15.92 0.37 -6.98
CA GLU A 117 16.92 -0.69 -6.83
C GLU A 117 16.38 -2.08 -7.20
N ARG A 118 15.09 -2.16 -7.55
CA ARG A 118 14.38 -3.36 -7.99
C ARG A 118 14.81 -3.83 -9.39
#